data_AF-A0A3D4BC74-F1
#
_entry.id   AF-A0A3D4BC74-F1
#
_cell.length_a   1.000
_cell.length_b   1.000
_cell.length_c   1.000
_cell.angle_alpha   90.00
_cell.angle_beta   90.00
_cell.angle_gamma   90.00
#
_symmetry.space_group_name_H-M   'P 1'
#
loop_
_entity.id
_entity.type
_entity.pdbx_description
1 polymer ?
#
loop_
_entity_poly.entity_id
_entity_poly.type
_entity_poly.pdbx_seq_one_letter_code
_entity_poly.pdbx_strand_id
1 'polypeptide(L)'
;MDVGIWAPESPIGRLVQGDGYLLALGVTHFTTTAFHVAEMSIPCGCIDPFGNTDRIVTSDGPVKEVRGLAFRNGPCPVHPEKLHTALRDRGQERFGKVGQADCSLVGAHDFWTARREHLKDACPACTVQPTYI
;
A
#
# COMPACT_ATOMS: atom_id res chain seq x y z
N MET A 1 -7.56 20.21 4.43
CA MET A 1 -6.69 19.75 3.34
C MET A 1 -7.00 18.27 3.18
N ASP A 2 -7.27 17.81 1.97
CA ASP A 2 -7.65 16.42 1.72
C ASP A 2 -6.42 15.51 1.90
N VAL A 3 -6.61 14.37 2.57
CA VAL A 3 -5.55 13.39 2.81
C VAL A 3 -5.72 12.25 1.81
N GLY A 4 -4.70 11.97 0.99
CA GLY A 4 -4.73 10.85 0.06
C GLY A 4 -4.90 9.51 0.79
N ILE A 5 -5.59 8.54 0.18
CA ILE A 5 -5.99 7.25 0.79
C ILE A 5 -4.80 6.46 1.40
N TRP A 6 -3.58 6.68 0.89
CA TRP A 6 -2.34 6.04 1.37
C TRP A 6 -1.25 7.05 1.78
N ALA A 7 -1.64 8.30 2.05
CA ALA A 7 -0.74 9.33 2.55
C ALA A 7 -0.26 9.00 3.98
N PRO A 8 0.83 9.62 4.46
CA PRO A 8 1.34 9.42 5.82
C PRO A 8 0.28 9.58 6.93
N GLU A 9 -0.69 10.47 6.75
CA GLU A 9 -1.73 10.78 7.73
C GLU A 9 -2.95 9.84 7.64
N SER A 10 -3.01 8.98 6.60
CA SER A 10 -4.07 7.97 6.44
C SER A 10 -4.02 6.92 7.56
N PRO A 11 -5.10 6.16 7.82
CA PRO A 11 -5.10 5.11 8.83
C PRO A 11 -3.95 4.09 8.65
N ILE A 12 -3.66 3.72 7.40
CA ILE A 12 -2.58 2.79 7.08
C ILE A 12 -1.20 3.47 7.22
N GLY A 13 -1.09 4.74 6.84
CA GLY A 13 0.12 5.54 7.07
C GLY A 13 0.49 5.63 8.54
N ARG A 14 -0.50 5.92 9.40
CA ARG A 14 -0.33 5.93 10.86
C ARG A 14 0.03 4.56 11.42
N LEU A 15 -0.55 3.47 10.90
CA LEU A 15 -0.19 2.11 11.28
C LEU A 15 1.29 1.79 11.00
N VAL A 16 1.79 2.22 9.84
CA VAL A 16 3.19 2.05 9.43
C VAL A 16 4.14 2.86 10.32
N GLN A 17 3.74 4.09 10.69
CA GLN A 17 4.54 4.98 11.53
C GLN A 17 4.52 4.62 13.02
N GLY A 18 3.42 4.04 13.49
CA GLY A 18 3.18 3.75 14.91
C GLY A 18 3.64 2.37 15.36
N ASP A 19 4.67 1.80 14.73
CA ASP A 19 5.21 0.46 15.03
C ASP A 19 4.13 -0.65 15.04
N GLY A 20 3.14 -0.52 14.14
CA GLY A 20 2.08 -1.50 14.00
C GLY A 20 2.54 -2.83 13.41
N TYR A 21 1.64 -3.81 13.41
CA TYR A 21 1.86 -5.11 12.79
C TYR A 21 0.83 -5.38 11.69
N LEU A 22 1.25 -6.10 10.66
CA LEU A 22 0.42 -6.55 9.55
C LEU A 22 0.25 -8.06 9.68
N LEU A 23 -0.99 -8.53 9.75
CA LEU A 23 -1.34 -9.95 9.79
C LEU A 23 -1.94 -10.36 8.44
N ALA A 24 -1.32 -11.34 7.79
CA ALA A 24 -1.90 -12.06 6.67
C ALA A 24 -2.53 -13.35 7.19
N LEU A 25 -3.85 -13.51 7.05
CA LEU A 25 -4.62 -14.65 7.57
C LEU A 25 -5.19 -15.45 6.41
N GLY A 26 -4.64 -16.65 6.16
CA GLY A 26 -5.02 -17.49 5.03
C GLY A 26 -4.57 -16.94 3.66
N VAL A 27 -3.73 -15.91 3.66
CA VAL A 27 -3.19 -15.23 2.47
C VAL A 27 -1.73 -14.85 2.70
N THR A 28 -1.04 -14.39 1.65
CA THR A 28 0.30 -13.78 1.76
C THR A 28 0.19 -12.26 1.81
N HIS A 29 1.31 -11.59 2.15
CA HIS A 29 1.37 -10.13 2.15
C HIS A 29 1.32 -9.48 0.75
N PHE A 30 1.21 -10.25 -0.34
CA PHE A 30 0.84 -9.71 -1.66
C PHE A 30 -0.51 -8.98 -1.63
N THR A 31 -1.40 -9.36 -0.72
CA THR A 31 -2.74 -8.76 -0.55
C THR A 31 -2.74 -7.54 0.39
N THR A 32 -1.61 -7.22 1.02
CA THR A 32 -1.55 -6.23 2.10
C THR A 32 -1.50 -4.79 1.58
N THR A 33 -2.56 -4.00 1.80
CA THR A 33 -2.68 -2.62 1.32
C THR A 33 -1.53 -1.69 1.74
N ALA A 34 -0.80 -2.00 2.82
CA ALA A 34 0.31 -1.18 3.30
C ALA A 34 1.45 -1.00 2.28
N PHE A 35 1.56 -1.85 1.25
CA PHE A 35 2.59 -1.65 0.22
C PHE A 35 2.32 -0.38 -0.60
N HIS A 36 1.07 0.09 -0.66
CA HIS A 36 0.75 1.35 -1.33
C HIS A 36 1.25 2.57 -0.56
N VAL A 37 1.34 2.51 0.77
CA VAL A 37 1.98 3.58 1.56
C VAL A 37 3.47 3.66 1.22
N ALA A 38 4.13 2.52 0.97
CA ALA A 38 5.50 2.48 0.48
C ALA A 38 5.63 3.06 -0.93
N GLU A 39 4.71 2.72 -1.85
CA GLU A 39 4.65 3.28 -3.20
C GLU A 39 4.48 4.81 -3.17
N MET A 40 3.61 5.35 -2.30
CA MET A 40 3.40 6.79 -2.13
C MET A 40 4.54 7.54 -1.46
N SER A 41 5.46 6.82 -0.80
CA SER A 41 6.64 7.41 -0.16
C SER A 41 7.86 7.57 -1.07
N ILE A 42 7.72 7.19 -2.35
CA ILE A 42 8.74 7.32 -3.38
C ILE A 42 8.12 7.98 -4.63
N PRO A 43 8.91 8.40 -5.63
CA PRO A 43 8.40 8.93 -6.90
C PRO A 43 7.66 7.87 -7.75
N CYS A 44 6.51 7.36 -7.27
CA CYS A 44 5.67 6.40 -7.96
C CYS A 44 4.65 7.14 -8.84
N GLY A 45 4.99 7.37 -10.12
CA GLY A 45 4.14 8.12 -11.04
C GLY A 45 2.89 7.39 -11.53
N CYS A 46 2.79 6.07 -11.31
CA CYS A 46 1.65 5.28 -11.79
C CYS A 46 0.42 5.34 -10.88
N ILE A 47 0.50 6.03 -9.75
CA ILE A 47 -0.64 6.31 -8.86
C ILE A 47 -0.67 7.81 -8.63
N ASP A 48 -1.81 8.44 -8.89
CA ASP A 48 -2.05 9.84 -8.53
C ASP A 48 -3.07 9.88 -7.38
N PRO A 49 -2.68 10.28 -6.16
CA PRO A 49 -3.56 10.35 -4.99
C PRO A 49 -4.80 11.21 -5.17
N PHE A 50 -4.77 12.12 -6.15
CA PHE A 50 -5.83 13.08 -6.41
C PHE A 50 -6.23 13.11 -7.88
N GLY A 51 -5.91 12.09 -8.68
CA GLY A 51 -6.11 12.14 -10.14
C GLY A 51 -7.57 12.04 -10.59
N ASN A 52 -8.48 11.53 -9.77
CA ASN A 52 -9.88 11.31 -10.11
C ASN A 52 -10.85 12.18 -9.29
N THR A 53 -12.15 12.02 -9.56
CA THR A 53 -13.23 12.60 -8.75
C THR A 53 -14.02 11.48 -8.08
N ASP A 54 -14.06 11.52 -6.75
CA ASP A 54 -14.89 10.64 -5.92
C ASP A 54 -16.07 11.41 -5.32
N ARG A 55 -16.97 10.70 -4.64
CA ARG A 55 -18.13 11.27 -3.96
C ARG A 55 -18.13 10.87 -2.50
N ILE A 56 -18.33 11.83 -1.60
CA ILE A 56 -18.52 11.59 -0.17
C ILE A 56 -19.88 12.10 0.27
N VAL A 57 -20.42 11.47 1.31
CA VAL A 57 -21.57 12.01 2.06
C VAL A 57 -21.01 12.93 3.13
N THR A 58 -21.43 14.19 3.13
CA THR A 58 -21.02 15.18 4.12
C THR A 58 -21.74 14.95 5.45
N SER A 59 -21.23 15.53 6.54
CA SER A 59 -21.81 15.33 7.87
C SER A 59 -23.24 15.86 8.01
N ASP A 60 -23.67 16.77 7.13
CA ASP A 60 -25.02 17.32 7.03
C ASP A 60 -25.93 16.52 6.06
N GLY A 61 -25.41 15.49 5.38
CA GLY A 61 -26.18 14.56 4.55
C GLY A 61 -26.07 14.70 3.02
N PRO A 62 -25.76 15.88 2.43
CA PRO A 62 -25.51 16.00 1.00
C PRO A 62 -24.34 15.15 0.48
N VAL A 63 -24.37 14.88 -0.83
CA VAL A 63 -23.22 14.29 -1.54
C VAL A 63 -22.38 15.42 -2.12
N LYS A 64 -21.05 15.35 -1.91
CA LYS A 64 -20.07 16.29 -2.47
C LYS A 64 -19.02 15.55 -3.27
N GLU A 65 -18.62 16.14 -4.40
CA GLU A 65 -17.48 15.69 -5.18
C GLU A 65 -16.16 16.10 -4.52
N VAL A 66 -15.21 15.17 -4.46
CA VAL A 66 -13.88 15.36 -3.88
C VAL A 66 -12.82 14.78 -4.79
N ARG A 67 -11.57 15.23 -4.66
CA ARG A 67 -10.46 14.63 -5.38
C ARG A 67 -10.21 13.23 -4.85
N GLY A 68 -10.16 12.27 -5.76
CA GLY A 68 -10.03 10.85 -5.52
C GLY A 68 -8.80 10.25 -6.19
N LEU A 69 -8.56 8.97 -5.93
CA LEU A 69 -7.39 8.25 -6.42
C LEU A 69 -7.53 7.90 -7.91
N ALA A 70 -6.52 8.24 -8.73
CA ALA A 70 -6.30 7.60 -10.02
C ALA A 70 -5.28 6.47 -9.87
N PHE A 71 -5.74 5.24 -10.08
CA PHE A 71 -4.92 4.04 -9.93
C PHE A 71 -4.23 3.67 -11.24
N ARG A 72 -3.13 2.92 -11.15
CA ARG A 72 -2.32 2.48 -12.30
C ARG A 72 -3.15 1.74 -13.35
N ASN A 73 -2.91 2.05 -14.62
CA ASN A 73 -3.60 1.47 -15.78
C ASN A 73 -2.98 0.16 -16.30
N GLY A 74 -2.16 -0.50 -15.49
CA GLY A 74 -1.45 -1.71 -15.87
C GLY A 74 -0.75 -2.37 -14.69
N PRO A 75 -0.22 -3.60 -14.88
CA PRO A 75 0.48 -4.32 -13.84
C PRO A 75 1.76 -3.59 -13.41
N CYS A 76 2.08 -3.65 -12.12
CA CYS A 76 3.36 -3.17 -11.62
C CYS A 76 4.48 -4.10 -12.11
N PRO A 77 5.57 -3.58 -12.71
CA PRO A 77 6.72 -4.42 -13.11
C PRO A 77 7.44 -5.04 -11.91
N VAL A 78 7.24 -4.49 -10.70
CA VAL A 78 7.79 -5.02 -9.45
C VAL A 78 6.69 -5.78 -8.69
N HIS A 79 6.58 -7.07 -9.00
CA HIS A 79 5.57 -7.94 -8.38
C HIS A 79 5.70 -7.96 -6.84
N PRO A 80 4.61 -7.74 -6.07
CA PRO A 80 4.68 -7.67 -4.62
C PRO A 80 5.06 -8.99 -3.94
N GLU A 81 4.89 -10.16 -4.57
CA GLU A 81 5.37 -11.45 -3.99
C GLU A 81 6.87 -11.44 -3.64
N LYS A 82 7.68 -10.58 -4.26
CA LYS A 82 9.08 -10.39 -3.84
C LYS A 82 9.21 -9.93 -2.38
N LEU A 83 8.20 -9.25 -1.83
CA LEU A 83 8.16 -8.86 -0.40
C LEU A 83 8.18 -10.07 0.51
N HIS A 84 7.36 -11.07 0.22
CA HIS A 84 7.24 -12.25 1.07
C HIS A 84 8.59 -12.96 1.20
N THR A 85 9.25 -13.22 0.06
CA THR A 85 10.60 -13.80 0.05
C THR A 85 11.61 -12.91 0.80
N ALA A 86 11.63 -11.60 0.54
CA ALA A 86 12.60 -10.70 1.15
C ALA A 86 12.45 -10.60 2.69
N LEU A 87 11.21 -10.52 3.19
CA LEU A 87 10.95 -10.42 4.62
C LEU A 87 11.26 -11.74 5.35
N ARG A 88 10.95 -12.87 4.70
CA ARG A 88 11.33 -14.19 5.19
C ARG A 88 12.84 -14.37 5.26
N ASP A 89 13.57 -14.01 4.20
CA ASP A 89 15.04 -14.15 4.15
C ASP A 89 15.74 -13.28 5.19
N ARG A 90 15.11 -12.17 5.60
CA ARG A 90 15.60 -11.28 6.67
C ARG A 90 15.17 -11.70 8.08
N GLY A 91 14.36 -12.77 8.21
CA GLY A 91 13.79 -13.18 9.49
C GLY A 91 12.80 -12.17 10.11
N GLN A 92 12.23 -11.28 9.28
CA GLN A 92 11.30 -10.23 9.72
C GLN A 92 9.83 -10.68 9.67
N GLU A 93 9.55 -11.78 8.98
CA GLU A 93 8.23 -12.38 8.90
C GLU A 93 8.13 -13.60 9.82
N ARG A 94 7.11 -13.60 10.69
CA ARG A 94 6.81 -14.73 11.59
C ARG A 94 5.66 -15.53 11.01
N PHE A 95 5.73 -16.84 11.12
CA PHE A 95 4.75 -17.76 10.58
C PHE A 95 4.04 -18.52 11.70
N GLY A 96 2.77 -18.87 11.49
CA GLY A 96 2.00 -19.67 12.43
C GLY A 96 0.62 -20.01 11.89
N LYS A 97 -0.22 -20.60 12.75
CA LYS A 97 -1.62 -20.86 12.46
C LYS A 97 -2.54 -20.04 13.35
N VAL A 98 -3.65 -19.54 12.79
CA VAL A 98 -4.79 -19.01 13.53
C VAL A 98 -6.01 -19.84 13.14
N GLY A 99 -6.52 -20.64 14.07
CA GLY A 99 -7.42 -21.73 13.73
C GLY A 99 -6.72 -22.73 12.79
N GLN A 100 -7.30 -22.95 11.61
CA GLN A 100 -6.71 -23.81 10.58
C GLN A 100 -5.94 -23.02 9.50
N ALA A 101 -6.04 -21.70 9.49
CA ALA A 101 -5.43 -20.85 8.46
C ALA A 101 -3.92 -20.69 8.69
N ASP A 102 -3.14 -20.86 7.64
CA ASP A 102 -1.74 -20.44 7.62
C ASP A 102 -1.67 -18.92 7.64
N CYS A 103 -0.86 -18.39 8.55
CA CYS A 103 -0.77 -16.97 8.82
C CYS A 103 0.68 -16.52 8.84
N SER A 104 0.88 -15.25 8.48
CA SER A 104 2.15 -14.57 8.73
C SER A 104 1.95 -13.17 9.32
N LEU A 105 2.91 -12.77 10.15
CA LEU A 105 2.92 -11.51 10.87
C LEU A 105 4.25 -10.79 10.64
N VAL A 106 4.18 -9.52 10.26
CA VAL A 106 5.35 -8.66 10.01
C VAL A 106 5.17 -7.29 10.65
N GLY A 107 6.26 -6.66 11.07
CA GLY A 107 6.24 -5.25 11.46
C GLY A 107 5.90 -4.35 10.28
N ALA A 108 4.98 -3.41 10.46
CA ALA A 108 4.50 -2.56 9.36
C ALA A 108 5.61 -1.68 8.77
N HIS A 109 6.53 -1.19 9.62
CA HIS A 109 7.69 -0.42 9.18
C HIS A 109 8.72 -1.26 8.40
N ASP A 110 8.97 -2.51 8.83
CA ASP A 110 9.85 -3.44 8.12
C ASP A 110 9.30 -3.78 6.73
N PHE A 111 7.99 -4.05 6.66
CA PHE A 111 7.28 -4.29 5.42
C PHE A 111 7.37 -3.10 4.46
N TRP A 112 7.12 -1.90 4.98
CA TRP A 112 7.23 -0.65 4.22
C TRP A 112 8.66 -0.43 3.71
N THR A 113 9.67 -0.67 4.54
CA THR A 113 11.09 -0.51 4.20
C THR A 113 11.49 -1.46 3.07
N ALA A 114 11.17 -2.75 3.20
CA ALA A 114 11.45 -3.75 2.16
C ALA A 114 10.78 -3.40 0.82
N ARG A 115 9.54 -2.88 0.86
CA ARG A 115 8.85 -2.47 -0.38
C ARG A 115 9.52 -1.27 -1.04
N ARG A 116 9.93 -0.25 -0.28
CA ARG A 116 10.64 0.91 -0.86
C ARG A 116 11.92 0.50 -1.55
N GLU A 117 12.68 -0.42 -0.95
CA GLU A 117 13.92 -0.94 -1.53
C GLU A 117 13.68 -1.63 -2.87
N HIS A 118 12.59 -2.38 -3.02
CA HIS A 118 12.24 -3.03 -4.29
C HIS A 118 11.85 -2.03 -5.40
N LEU A 119 11.40 -0.84 -5.01
CA LEU A 119 10.81 0.12 -5.94
C LEU A 119 11.72 1.30 -6.27
N LYS A 120 12.71 1.61 -5.43
CA LYS A 120 13.55 2.81 -5.54
C LYS A 120 14.18 2.99 -6.93
N ASP A 121 14.58 1.89 -7.57
CA ASP A 121 15.24 1.91 -8.88
C ASP A 121 14.23 1.74 -10.04
N ALA A 122 13.08 1.11 -9.77
CA ALA A 122 12.09 0.77 -10.79
C ALA A 122 11.04 1.88 -11.02
N CYS A 123 10.59 2.53 -9.96
CA CYS A 123 9.55 3.56 -10.05
C CYS A 123 9.94 4.79 -10.88
N PRO A 124 11.18 5.34 -10.78
CA PRO A 124 11.57 6.48 -11.60
C PRO A 124 11.54 6.23 -13.12
N ALA A 125 11.71 4.98 -13.55
CA ALA A 125 11.68 4.57 -14.96
C ALA A 125 10.36 3.91 -15.38
N CYS A 126 9.35 3.89 -14.50
CA CYS A 126 8.09 3.21 -14.76
C CYS A 126 7.27 3.96 -15.81
N THR A 127 6.83 3.25 -16.85
CA THR A 127 6.01 3.82 -17.94
C THR A 127 4.50 3.72 -17.70
N VAL A 128 4.09 2.93 -16.71
CA VAL A 128 2.67 2.75 -16.36
C VAL A 128 2.09 4.08 -15.88
N GLN A 129 0.94 4.47 -16.42
CA GLN A 129 0.29 5.74 -16.10
C GLN A 129 -0.92 5.52 -15.19
N PRO A 130 -1.39 6.54 -14.45
CA PRO A 130 -2.68 6.48 -13.79
C PRO A 130 -3.83 6.39 -14.81
N THR A 131 -4.94 5.78 -14.40
CA THR A 131 -6.22 5.78 -15.13
C THR A 131 -7.07 6.93 -14.61
N TYR A 132 -7.24 7.95 -15.44
CA TYR A 132 -8.11 9.08 -15.17
C TYR A 132 -9.53 8.76 -15.66
N ILE A 133 -10.54 8.94 -14.79
CA ILE A 133 -11.96 8.65 -15.03
C ILE A 133 -12.77 9.93 -14.97
#